data_AF-A0A354GI35-F1
#
_entry.id   AF-A0A354GI35-F1
#
_cell.length_a   1.000
_cell.length_b   1.000
_cell.length_c   1.000
_cell.angle_alpha   90.00
_cell.angle_beta   90.00
_cell.angle_gamma   90.00
#
_symmetry.space_group_name_H-M   'P 1'
#
loop_
_entity.id
_entity.type
_entity.pdbx_description
1 polymer ?
#
loop_
_entity_poly.entity_id
_entity_poly.type
_entity_poly.pdbx_seq_one_letter_code
_entity_poly.pdbx_strand_id
1 'polypeptide(L)' 'MVNTKLSKNGNKIKVSLDNHEFTVHKWQPYIIEGLQKGEHEIKIKLIDSSNKPILSRFNSSGKRKFNIK' A
#
# COMPACT_ATOMS: atom_id res chain seq x y z
N MET A 1 7.09 18.04 -7.41
CA MET A 1 6.34 16.81 -7.03
C MET A 1 4.86 17.17 -7.04
N VAL A 2 4.00 16.41 -7.71
CA VAL A 2 2.55 16.68 -7.72
C VAL A 2 1.86 15.76 -6.72
N ASN A 3 1.07 16.33 -5.82
CA ASN A 3 0.25 15.56 -4.88
C ASN A 3 -0.96 14.97 -5.62
N THR A 4 -1.47 13.83 -5.13
CA THR A 4 -2.70 13.22 -5.66
C THR A 4 -3.74 13.05 -4.56
N LYS A 5 -5.03 13.13 -4.91
CA LYS A 5 -6.13 12.83 -3.99
C LYS A 5 -6.44 11.33 -4.05
N LEU A 6 -6.57 10.70 -2.90
CA LEU A 6 -7.04 9.31 -2.82
C LEU A 6 -8.56 9.27 -2.78
N SER A 7 -9.16 8.30 -3.47
CA SER A 7 -10.60 8.04 -3.43
C SER A 7 -10.92 6.63 -3.91
N LYS A 8 -12.14 6.15 -3.63
CA LYS A 8 -12.59 4.80 -4.06
C LYS A 8 -12.62 4.65 -5.59
N ASN A 9 -13.00 5.72 -6.28
CA ASN A 9 -13.24 5.75 -7.73
C ASN A 9 -12.10 6.41 -8.53
N GLY A 10 -11.07 6.92 -7.85
CA GLY A 10 -9.91 7.54 -8.47
C GLY A 10 -8.62 6.81 -8.10
N ASN A 11 -7.54 7.57 -7.94
CA ASN A 11 -6.29 7.04 -7.44
C ASN A 11 -6.45 6.52 -6.02
N LYS A 12 -5.79 5.40 -5.73
CA LYS A 12 -5.84 4.72 -4.43
C LYS A 12 -4.55 3.96 -4.21
N ILE A 13 -4.31 3.56 -2.98
CA ILE A 13 -3.13 2.83 -2.60
C ILE A 13 -3.49 1.35 -2.50
N LYS A 14 -2.75 0.49 -3.21
CA LYS A 14 -2.77 -0.95 -3.01
C LYS A 14 -1.69 -1.32 -2.01
N VAL A 15 -2.07 -2.04 -0.96
CA VAL A 15 -1.17 -2.62 0.03
C VAL A 15 -1.15 -4.13 -0.18
N SER A 16 0.03 -4.69 -0.32
CA SER A 16 0.28 -6.13 -0.29
C SER A 16 1.06 -6.43 0.99
N LEU A 17 0.52 -7.26 1.86
CA LEU A 17 1.12 -7.69 3.14
C LEU A 17 1.10 -9.21 3.17
N ASP A 18 2.28 -9.83 3.06
CA ASP A 18 2.45 -11.26 2.86
C ASP A 18 1.53 -11.80 1.72
N ASN A 19 0.53 -12.60 2.08
CA ASN A 19 -0.45 -13.19 1.16
C ASN A 19 -1.76 -12.40 1.06
N HIS A 20 -1.87 -11.26 1.72
CA HIS A 20 -3.06 -10.42 1.76
C HIS A 20 -2.88 -9.16 0.91
N GLU A 21 -3.93 -8.77 0.18
CA GLU A 21 -3.97 -7.52 -0.55
C GLU A 21 -5.25 -6.74 -0.24
N PHE A 22 -5.10 -5.44 0.00
CA PHE A 22 -6.23 -4.53 0.21
C PHE A 22 -5.93 -3.14 -0.36
N THR A 23 -6.96 -2.31 -0.46
CA THR A 23 -6.83 -0.94 -0.95
C THR A 23 -7.25 0.08 0.10
N VAL A 24 -6.50 1.17 0.18
CA VAL A 24 -6.84 2.34 1.01
C VAL A 24 -7.06 3.56 0.12
N HIS A 25 -8.05 4.35 0.50
CA HIS A 25 -8.62 5.40 -0.35
C HIS A 25 -8.62 6.77 0.34
N LYS A 26 -7.93 6.91 1.49
CA LYS A 26 -7.80 8.18 2.22
C LYS A 26 -6.35 8.40 2.66
N TRP A 27 -5.92 9.65 2.66
CA TRP A 27 -4.65 10.06 3.26
C TRP A 27 -4.83 10.18 4.77
N GLN A 28 -4.56 9.10 5.49
CA GLN A 28 -4.63 9.05 6.95
C GLN A 28 -3.73 7.92 7.46
N PRO A 29 -3.39 7.91 8.77
CA PRO A 29 -2.73 6.77 9.39
C PRO A 29 -3.60 5.51 9.33
N TYR A 30 -2.96 4.35 9.16
CA TYR A 30 -3.58 3.03 9.23
C TYR A 30 -2.75 2.15 10.17
N ILE A 31 -3.42 1.35 10.99
CA ILE A 31 -2.81 0.39 11.91
C ILE A 31 -3.17 -1.02 11.41
N ILE A 32 -2.17 -1.90 11.39
CA ILE A 32 -2.34 -3.32 11.06
C ILE A 32 -2.21 -4.09 12.37
N GLU A 33 -3.24 -4.85 12.72
CA GLU A 33 -3.31 -5.62 13.97
C GLU A 33 -3.41 -7.12 13.66
N GLY A 34 -3.14 -7.96 14.66
CA GLY A 34 -3.30 -9.41 14.56
C GLY A 34 -2.22 -10.13 13.75
N LEU A 35 -1.08 -9.48 13.48
CA LEU A 35 0.06 -10.16 12.89
C LEU A 35 0.66 -11.17 13.86
N GLN A 36 1.03 -12.33 13.32
CA GLN A 36 1.74 -13.35 14.08
C GLN A 36 3.18 -12.91 14.37
N LYS A 37 3.86 -13.60 15.28
CA LYS A 37 5.29 -13.39 15.49
C LYS A 37 6.08 -13.91 14.29
N GLY A 38 7.13 -13.21 13.90
CA GLY A 38 7.98 -13.59 12.77
C GLY A 38 8.27 -12.46 11.79
N GLU A 39 8.87 -12.82 10.66
CA GLU A 39 9.15 -11.89 9.56
C GLU A 39 7.92 -11.71 8.67
N HIS A 40 7.62 -10.46 8.33
CA HIS A 40 6.56 -10.05 7.42
C HIS A 40 7.12 -9.16 6.31
N GLU A 41 6.51 -9.21 5.13
CA GLU A 41 6.82 -8.33 3.98
C GLU A 41 5.61 -7.46 3.63
N ILE A 42 5.83 -6.15 3.53
CA ILE A 42 4.83 -5.19 3.07
C ILE A 42 5.32 -4.45 1.81
N LYS A 43 4.39 -4.19 0.91
CA LYS A 43 4.57 -3.37 -0.29
C LYS A 43 3.36 -2.46 -0.48
N ILE A 44 3.63 -1.19 -0.76
CA ILE A 44 2.61 -0.17 -1.00
C ILE A 44 2.82 0.41 -2.39
N LYS A 45 1.75 0.51 -3.18
CA LYS A 45 1.77 1.05 -4.55
C LYS A 45 0.60 1.99 -4.79
N LEU A 46 0.84 3.09 -5.51
CA LEU A 46 -0.22 3.92 -6.07
C LEU A 46 -0.77 3.26 -7.34
N ILE A 47 -2.09 3.08 -7.37
CA ILE A 47 -2.85 2.56 -8.51
C ILE A 47 -3.90 3.57 -8.94
N ASP A 48 -4.26 3.55 -10.22
CA ASP A 48 -5.30 4.39 -10.80
C ASP A 48 -6.72 3.83 -10.56
N SER A 49 -7.72 4.52 -11.12
CA SER A 49 -9.13 4.10 -11.06
C SER A 49 -9.38 2.74 -11.72
N SER A 50 -8.55 2.34 -12.68
CA SER A 50 -8.60 1.07 -13.39
C SER A 50 -7.83 -0.05 -12.65
N ASN A 51 -7.39 0.21 -11.41
CA ASN A 51 -6.55 -0.67 -10.61
C ASN A 51 -5.18 -0.99 -11.23
N LYS A 52 -4.70 -0.15 -12.15
CA LYS A 52 -3.37 -0.30 -12.77
C LYS A 52 -2.32 0.51 -12.01
N PRO A 53 -1.09 -0.01 -11.84
CA PRO A 53 -0.01 0.76 -11.23
C PRO A 53 0.32 2.02 -12.04
N ILE A 54 0.43 3.16 -11.36
CA ILE A 54 0.91 4.40 -11.98
C ILE A 54 2.45 4.34 -12.02
N LEU A 55 3.00 4.02 -13.18
CA LEU A 55 4.44 3.78 -13.36
C LEU A 55 5.26 5.04 -13.05
N SER A 56 6.05 4.96 -11.98
CA SER A 56 7.02 5.98 -11.58
C SER A 56 7.91 5.41 -10.49
N ARG A 57 9.16 5.90 -10.41
CA ARG A 57 10.10 5.52 -9.34
C ARG A 57 9.62 5.88 -7.93
N PHE A 58 8.64 6.79 -7.82
CA PHE A 58 8.14 7.30 -6.54
C PHE A 58 6.80 6.69 -6.09
N ASN A 59 6.12 5.93 -6.95
CA ASN A 59 4.76 5.43 -6.70
C ASN A 59 4.73 4.00 -6.13
N SER A 60 5.89 3.47 -5.74
CA SER A 60 6.04 2.14 -5.16
C SER A 60 7.06 2.22 -4.03
N SER A 61 6.71 1.71 -2.86
CA SER A 61 7.66 1.59 -1.74
C SER A 61 8.78 0.58 -2.02
N GLY A 62 8.57 -0.33 -2.98
CA GLY A 62 9.36 -1.56 -3.04
C GLY A 62 9.00 -2.51 -1.90
N LYS A 63 9.71 -3.63 -1.79
CA LYS A 63 9.54 -4.58 -0.69
C LYS A 63 10.15 -4.02 0.58
N ARG A 64 9.41 -4.11 1.69
CA ARG A 64 9.87 -3.74 3.03
C ARG A 64 9.62 -4.92 3.95
N LYS A 65 10.67 -5.38 4.64
CA LYS A 65 10.59 -6.48 5.59
C LYS A 65 10.70 -5.94 7.01
N PHE A 66 9.95 -6.54 7.93
CA PHE A 66 10.00 -6.23 9.35
C PHE A 66 9.71 -7.49 10.16
N ASN A 67 10.07 -7.49 11.44
CA ASN A 67 9.90 -8.63 12.33
C ASN A 67 9.06 -8.24 13.55
N ILE A 68 8.07 -9.05 13.88
CA ILE A 68 7.22 -8.93 15.07
C ILE A 68 7.71 -9.91 16.14
N LYS A 69 8.05 -9.38 17.32
CA LYS A 69 8.62 -10.12 18.46
C LYS A 69 7.56 -10.57 19.47
#